data_AF-A0A7S1E4G2-F1
#
_entry.id   AF-A0A7S1E4G2-F1
#
_cell.length_a   1.000
_cell.length_b   1.000
_cell.length_c   1.000
_cell.angle_alpha   90.00
_cell.angle_beta   90.00
_cell.angle_gamma   90.00
#
_symmetry.space_group_name_H-M   'P 1'
#
loop_
_entity.id
_entity.type
_entity.pdbx_description
1 polymer ?
#
loop_
_entity_poly.entity_id
_entity_poly.type
_entity_poly.pdbx_seq_one_letter_code
_entity_poly.pdbx_strand_id
1 'polypeptide(L)'
;FVKSTMRSQATARRVVRTLTTRNLDWTAPVFKGDAEVASQVTQFRSWVAAAEIMAEKYSSPPAPIDFASAKESVDDKALIESLEKIYNSSTPPPETHEWAAEDRSSKDAQIEEAKARLAFTQEMIADTEREIAFMEANRTTRETSATELAEVYPDIAEEIEDEIDRREWFKDTVAK
;
A
#
# COMPACT_ATOMS: atom_id res chain seq x y z
N PHE A 1 -26.12 -54.77 6.65
CA PHE A 1 -24.69 -54.94 6.32
C PHE A 1 -24.22 -53.66 5.63
N VAL A 2 -23.91 -52.59 6.36
CA VAL A 2 -22.64 -52.22 7.04
C VAL A 2 -21.55 -51.71 6.07
N LYS A 3 -21.42 -50.36 6.02
CA LYS A 3 -20.21 -49.53 6.24
C LYS A 3 -20.52 -48.10 5.75
N SER A 4 -20.98 -47.20 6.61
CA SER A 4 -20.15 -46.30 7.43
C SER A 4 -18.89 -45.82 6.70
N THR A 5 -18.91 -44.57 6.24
CA THR A 5 -17.71 -43.75 6.16
C THR A 5 -18.07 -42.38 6.70
N MET A 6 -18.03 -42.27 8.04
CA MET A 6 -17.87 -41.00 8.72
C MET A 6 -16.62 -40.31 8.15
N ARG A 7 -16.80 -39.14 7.54
CA ARG A 7 -15.76 -38.11 7.52
C ARG A 7 -16.22 -37.00 8.46
N SER A 8 -15.96 -37.23 9.74
CA SER A 8 -15.77 -36.15 10.70
C SER A 8 -14.51 -35.39 10.30
N GLN A 9 -14.68 -34.16 9.82
CA GLN A 9 -13.64 -33.15 9.87
C GLN A 9 -14.27 -31.85 10.36
N ALA A 10 -14.42 -31.78 11.69
CA ALA A 10 -14.51 -30.51 12.38
C ALA A 10 -13.07 -29.98 12.56
N THR A 11 -12.59 -29.08 11.69
CA THR A 11 -11.58 -28.09 12.10
C THR A 11 -11.38 -26.95 11.10
N ALA A 12 -11.16 -25.77 11.68
CA ALA A 12 -10.50 -24.58 11.13
C ALA A 12 -11.35 -23.62 10.29
N ARG A 13 -12.25 -22.89 10.96
CA ARG A 13 -12.50 -21.50 10.57
C ARG A 13 -11.21 -20.72 10.85
N ARG A 14 -10.49 -20.39 9.79
CA ARG A 14 -9.28 -19.56 9.83
C ARG A 14 -9.71 -18.19 10.37
N VAL A 15 -9.34 -17.91 11.62
CA VAL A 15 -9.39 -16.56 12.18
C VAL A 15 -8.52 -15.69 11.27
N VAL A 16 -9.16 -14.81 10.49
CA VAL A 16 -8.45 -13.75 9.78
C VAL A 16 -7.86 -12.86 10.85
N ARG A 17 -6.56 -13.02 11.13
CA ARG A 17 -5.81 -12.13 12.00
C ARG A 17 -5.82 -10.73 11.37
N THR A 18 -6.57 -9.81 11.99
CA THR A 18 -6.61 -8.37 11.72
C THR A 18 -5.31 -7.68 12.21
N LEU A 19 -4.15 -8.21 11.83
CA LEU A 19 -2.84 -7.65 12.22
C LEU A 19 -2.36 -6.55 11.26
N THR A 20 -3.00 -6.38 10.10
CA THR A 20 -2.49 -5.52 9.01
C THR A 20 -2.78 -4.03 9.18
N THR A 21 -3.79 -3.62 9.95
CA THR A 21 -4.14 -2.19 10.13
C THR A 21 -3.38 -1.51 11.27
N ARG A 22 -2.73 -2.27 12.16
CA ARG A 22 -1.95 -1.72 13.28
C ARG A 22 -0.61 -1.10 12.90
N ASN A 23 -0.07 -1.44 11.74
CA ASN A 23 1.26 -0.98 11.30
C ASN A 23 1.23 0.15 10.24
N LEU A 24 0.06 0.68 9.89
CA LEU A 24 -0.05 1.73 8.87
C LEU A 24 -0.26 3.09 9.53
N ASP A 25 0.72 3.99 9.42
CA ASP A 25 0.56 5.38 9.85
C ASP A 25 -0.18 6.19 8.79
N TRP A 26 -1.49 6.33 9.01
CA TRP A 26 -2.37 7.12 8.15
C TRP A 26 -2.15 8.64 8.21
N THR A 27 -1.34 9.12 9.16
CA THR A 27 -1.05 10.54 9.31
C THR A 27 0.19 10.98 8.54
N ALA A 28 0.89 10.02 7.92
CA ALA A 28 2.10 10.23 7.17
C ALA A 28 1.95 11.33 6.11
N PRO A 29 2.96 12.21 5.93
CA PRO A 29 2.91 13.31 4.96
C PRO A 29 2.69 12.87 3.51
N VAL A 30 3.11 11.66 3.16
CA VAL A 30 2.92 11.07 1.82
C VAL A 30 1.45 11.05 1.38
N PHE A 31 0.51 10.98 2.32
CA PHE A 31 -0.93 10.97 2.03
C PHE A 31 -1.56 12.36 1.99
N LYS A 32 -0.78 13.43 2.26
CA LYS A 32 -1.27 14.81 2.36
C LYS A 32 -0.71 15.75 1.28
N GLY A 33 0.33 15.31 0.55
CA GLY A 33 1.01 16.14 -0.45
C GLY A 33 0.17 16.44 -1.69
N ASP A 34 -0.80 15.58 -2.01
CA ASP A 34 -1.70 15.74 -3.16
C ASP A 34 -3.16 15.66 -2.69
N ALA A 35 -3.99 16.60 -3.16
CA ALA A 35 -5.41 16.68 -2.83
C ALA A 35 -6.18 15.45 -3.34
N GLU A 36 -5.80 14.90 -4.49
CA GLU A 36 -6.45 13.70 -5.03
C GLU A 36 -6.15 12.49 -4.14
N VAL A 37 -4.87 12.27 -3.84
CA VAL A 37 -4.42 11.18 -2.95
C VAL A 37 -5.04 11.30 -1.56
N ALA A 38 -5.08 12.50 -0.98
CA ALA A 38 -5.68 12.74 0.32
C ALA A 38 -7.17 12.37 0.34
N SER A 39 -7.90 12.67 -0.75
CA SER A 39 -9.31 12.31 -0.89
C SER A 39 -9.51 10.79 -0.98
N GLN A 40 -8.69 10.10 -1.77
CA GLN A 40 -8.74 8.65 -1.96
C GLN A 40 -8.37 7.91 -0.67
N VAL A 41 -7.35 8.37 0.05
CA VAL A 41 -6.95 7.81 1.35
C VAL A 41 -8.08 7.98 2.37
N THR A 42 -8.77 9.11 2.37
CA THR A 42 -9.93 9.31 3.27
C THR A 42 -11.05 8.31 2.97
N GLN A 43 -11.37 8.08 1.69
CA GLN A 43 -12.35 7.07 1.28
C GLN A 43 -11.89 5.65 1.65
N PHE A 44 -10.61 5.34 1.46
CA PHE A 44 -10.07 4.03 1.81
C PHE A 44 -10.12 3.79 3.32
N ARG A 45 -9.83 4.81 4.14
CA ARG A 45 -9.93 4.71 5.60
C ARG A 45 -11.35 4.45 6.08
N SER A 46 -12.35 5.11 5.50
CA SER A 46 -13.75 4.85 5.86
C SER A 46 -14.18 3.44 5.45
N TRP A 47 -13.73 2.96 4.29
CA TRP A 47 -13.96 1.59 3.85
C TRP A 47 -13.32 0.56 4.77
N VAL A 48 -12.05 0.76 5.16
CA VAL A 48 -11.35 -0.13 6.11
C VAL A 48 -12.09 -0.16 7.45
N ALA A 49 -12.48 0.99 7.99
CA ALA A 49 -13.23 1.06 9.24
C ALA A 49 -14.58 0.32 9.14
N ALA A 50 -15.30 0.47 8.03
CA ALA A 50 -16.55 -0.25 7.79
C ALA A 50 -16.33 -1.78 7.70
N ALA A 51 -15.26 -2.20 7.03
CA ALA A 51 -14.89 -3.61 6.93
C ALA A 51 -14.51 -4.21 8.29
N GLU A 52 -13.80 -3.47 9.13
CA GLU A 52 -13.46 -3.89 10.50
C GLU A 52 -14.71 -4.04 11.37
N ILE A 53 -15.64 -3.08 11.32
CA ILE A 53 -16.92 -3.15 12.04
C ILE A 53 -17.73 -4.39 11.60
N MET A 54 -17.77 -4.68 10.29
CA MET A 54 -18.44 -5.87 9.78
C MET A 54 -17.74 -7.15 10.24
N ALA A 55 -16.41 -7.20 10.15
CA ALA A 55 -15.64 -8.35 10.61
C ALA A 55 -15.85 -8.62 12.11
N GLU A 56 -15.91 -7.59 12.94
CA GLU A 56 -16.20 -7.72 14.37
C GLU A 56 -17.63 -8.19 14.62
N LYS A 57 -18.62 -7.56 13.96
CA LYS A 57 -20.04 -7.92 14.09
C LYS A 57 -20.33 -9.37 13.70
N TYR A 58 -19.67 -9.89 12.68
CA TYR A 58 -19.85 -11.25 12.18
C TYR A 58 -18.75 -12.21 12.63
N SER A 59 -17.92 -11.80 13.60
CA SER A 59 -16.85 -12.65 14.16
C SER A 59 -17.42 -13.83 14.96
N SER A 60 -18.57 -13.62 15.60
CA SER A 60 -19.27 -14.64 16.37
C SER A 60 -20.45 -15.23 15.60
N PRO A 61 -20.81 -16.50 15.85
CA PRO A 61 -22.05 -17.08 15.32
C PRO A 61 -23.26 -16.27 15.80
N PRO A 62 -24.33 -16.15 14.98
CA PRO A 62 -25.61 -15.61 15.43
C PRO A 62 -26.13 -16.38 16.65
N ALA A 63 -26.82 -15.68 17.57
CA ALA A 63 -27.45 -16.32 18.71
C ALA A 63 -28.48 -17.37 18.23
N PRO A 64 -28.55 -18.54 18.89
CA PRO A 64 -29.57 -19.55 18.57
C PRO A 64 -30.99 -18.98 18.71
N ILE A 65 -31.90 -19.39 17.83
CA ILE A 65 -33.32 -19.03 17.94
C ILE A 65 -33.95 -19.83 19.07
N ASP A 66 -34.62 -19.14 19.99
CA ASP A 66 -35.39 -19.78 21.05
C ASP A 66 -36.80 -20.16 20.54
N PHE A 67 -36.92 -21.37 20.02
CA PHE A 67 -38.22 -21.91 19.58
C PHE A 67 -39.13 -22.31 20.74
N ALA A 68 -38.64 -22.39 21.98
CA ALA A 68 -39.44 -22.79 23.13
C ALA A 68 -40.37 -21.66 23.57
N SER A 69 -39.85 -20.44 23.74
CA SER A 69 -40.67 -19.26 24.03
C SER A 69 -41.65 -18.93 22.90
N ALA A 70 -41.25 -19.16 21.64
CA ALA A 70 -42.15 -18.98 20.50
C ALA A 70 -43.35 -19.94 20.55
N LYS A 71 -43.16 -21.20 20.95
CA LYS A 71 -44.23 -22.20 21.10
C LYS A 71 -45.22 -21.88 22.22
N GLU A 72 -44.80 -21.08 23.20
CA GLU A 72 -45.66 -20.61 24.29
C GLU A 72 -46.45 -19.34 23.90
N SER A 73 -45.87 -18.46 23.08
CA SER A 73 -46.48 -17.19 22.69
C SER A 73 -47.40 -17.28 21.47
N VAL A 74 -47.27 -18.30 20.61
CA VAL A 74 -48.00 -18.41 19.35
C VAL A 74 -48.89 -19.65 19.36
N ASP A 75 -50.16 -19.48 19.00
CA ASP A 75 -51.16 -20.56 19.02
C ASP A 75 -50.90 -21.65 17.96
N ASP A 76 -50.32 -21.28 16.81
CA ASP A 76 -49.99 -22.22 15.73
C ASP A 76 -48.65 -22.93 15.96
N LYS A 77 -48.72 -24.00 16.75
CA LYS A 77 -47.57 -24.85 17.10
C LYS A 77 -47.02 -25.63 15.90
N ALA A 78 -47.88 -26.00 14.95
CA ALA A 78 -47.48 -26.75 13.76
C ALA A 78 -46.61 -25.88 12.84
N LEU A 79 -46.91 -24.59 12.75
CA LEU A 79 -46.07 -23.62 12.05
C LEU A 79 -44.67 -23.55 12.68
N ILE A 80 -44.56 -23.45 14.00
CA ILE A 80 -43.26 -23.33 14.67
C ILE A 80 -42.43 -24.61 14.53
N GLU A 81 -43.04 -25.79 14.63
CA GLU A 81 -42.34 -27.06 14.38
C GLU A 81 -41.82 -27.15 12.93
N SER A 82 -42.59 -26.65 11.97
CA SER A 82 -42.15 -26.60 10.57
C SER A 82 -40.96 -25.65 10.37
N LEU A 83 -40.96 -24.49 11.05
CA LEU A 83 -39.89 -23.51 11.01
C LEU A 83 -38.61 -24.00 11.68
N GLU A 84 -38.74 -24.67 12.84
CA GLU A 84 -37.61 -25.30 13.54
C GLU A 84 -36.95 -26.37 12.67
N LYS A 85 -37.77 -27.18 11.97
CA LYS A 85 -37.26 -28.20 11.03
C LYS A 85 -36.55 -27.58 9.83
N ILE A 86 -37.08 -26.50 9.25
CA ILE A 86 -36.44 -25.77 8.15
C ILE A 86 -35.11 -25.17 8.61
N TYR A 87 -35.09 -24.50 9.77
CA TYR A 87 -33.91 -23.87 10.34
C TYR A 87 -32.79 -24.89 10.57
N ASN A 88 -33.09 -26.03 11.19
CA ASN A 88 -32.11 -27.08 11.46
C ASN A 88 -31.64 -27.83 10.18
N SER A 89 -32.44 -27.81 9.11
CA SER A 89 -32.07 -28.45 7.83
C SER A 89 -31.12 -27.61 6.97
N SER A 90 -31.04 -26.30 7.22
CA SER A 90 -30.22 -25.38 6.44
C SER A 90 -28.89 -25.12 7.12
N THR A 91 -27.82 -25.68 6.56
CA THR A 91 -26.44 -25.32 6.91
C THR A 91 -25.77 -24.81 5.65
N PRO A 92 -25.87 -23.50 5.34
CA PRO A 92 -25.23 -22.96 4.16
C PRO A 92 -23.72 -23.17 4.25
N PRO A 93 -23.07 -23.55 3.13
CA PRO A 93 -21.62 -23.67 3.10
C PRO A 93 -20.98 -22.31 3.45
N PRO A 94 -19.82 -22.30 4.10
CA PRO A 94 -19.13 -21.06 4.41
C PRO A 94 -18.78 -20.34 3.11
N GLU A 95 -19.22 -19.09 2.98
CA GLU A 95 -18.77 -18.21 1.92
C GLU A 95 -17.28 -17.94 2.13
N THR A 96 -16.45 -18.57 1.30
CA THR A 96 -15.02 -18.35 1.28
C THR A 96 -14.72 -17.50 0.07
N HIS A 97 -14.32 -16.25 0.31
CA HIS A 97 -13.78 -15.42 -0.75
C HIS A 97 -12.33 -15.83 -0.98
N GLU A 98 -12.09 -16.62 -2.02
CA GLU A 98 -10.74 -16.89 -2.51
C GLU A 98 -10.33 -15.75 -3.44
N TRP A 99 -9.17 -15.17 -3.14
CA TRP A 99 -8.59 -14.15 -4.00
C TRP A 99 -8.16 -14.81 -5.32
N ALA A 100 -8.65 -14.30 -6.45
CA ALA A 100 -8.25 -14.80 -7.76
C ALA A 100 -6.72 -14.77 -7.90
N ALA A 101 -6.15 -15.81 -8.49
CA ALA A 101 -4.70 -15.97 -8.60
C ALA A 101 -4.08 -14.84 -9.44
N GLU A 102 -4.80 -14.40 -10.47
CA GLU A 102 -4.45 -13.29 -11.35
C GLU A 102 -4.40 -11.96 -10.59
N ASP A 103 -5.42 -11.68 -9.76
CA ASP A 103 -5.48 -10.46 -8.95
C ASP A 103 -4.34 -10.41 -7.93
N ARG A 104 -4.05 -11.54 -7.29
CA ARG A 104 -2.93 -11.65 -6.35
C ARG A 104 -1.60 -11.39 -7.05
N SER A 105 -1.36 -12.06 -8.19
CA SER A 105 -0.13 -11.87 -8.96
C SER A 105 0.03 -10.44 -9.45
N SER A 106 -1.05 -9.78 -9.87
CA SER A 106 -1.00 -8.38 -10.30
C SER A 106 -0.64 -7.44 -9.14
N LYS A 107 -1.18 -7.69 -7.94
CA LYS A 107 -0.89 -6.88 -6.76
C LYS A 107 0.52 -7.11 -6.24
N ASP A 108 1.00 -8.35 -6.27
CA ASP A 108 2.38 -8.66 -5.92
C ASP A 108 3.37 -7.97 -6.88
N ALA A 109 3.09 -7.95 -8.19
CA ALA A 109 3.90 -7.21 -9.16
C ALA A 109 3.93 -5.69 -8.87
N GLN A 110 2.79 -5.09 -8.52
CA GLN A 110 2.73 -3.67 -8.14
C GLN A 110 3.56 -3.37 -6.89
N ILE A 111 3.59 -4.29 -5.93
CA ILE A 111 4.39 -4.17 -4.71
C ILE A 111 5.89 -4.21 -5.05
N GLU A 112 6.32 -5.12 -5.91
CA GLU A 112 7.73 -5.21 -6.31
C GLU A 112 8.17 -4.00 -7.13
N GLU A 113 7.32 -3.49 -8.03
CA GLU A 113 7.58 -2.24 -8.75
C GLU A 113 7.72 -1.05 -7.79
N ALA A 114 6.83 -0.95 -6.80
CA ALA A 114 6.90 0.11 -5.80
C ALA A 114 8.19 0.05 -4.96
N LYS A 115 8.65 -1.15 -4.60
CA LYS A 115 9.94 -1.34 -3.90
C LYS A 115 11.13 -0.91 -4.77
N ALA A 116 11.13 -1.28 -6.04
CA ALA A 116 12.19 -0.90 -6.97
C ALA A 116 12.26 0.63 -7.15
N ARG A 117 11.11 1.29 -7.32
CA ARG A 117 11.02 2.76 -7.38
C ARG A 117 11.53 3.42 -6.10
N LEU A 118 11.18 2.87 -4.94
CA LEU A 118 11.64 3.41 -3.66
C LEU A 118 13.16 3.33 -3.54
N ALA A 119 13.76 2.20 -3.89
CA ALA A 119 15.22 2.03 -3.87
C ALA A 119 15.91 3.02 -4.81
N PHE A 120 15.40 3.16 -6.04
CA PHE A 120 15.92 4.12 -7.01
C PHE A 120 15.85 5.57 -6.51
N THR A 121 14.70 5.98 -5.96
CA THR A 121 14.54 7.34 -5.42
C THR A 121 15.49 7.59 -4.24
N GLN A 122 15.75 6.59 -3.40
CA GLN A 122 16.71 6.71 -2.29
C GLN A 122 18.15 6.90 -2.78
N GLU A 123 18.55 6.20 -3.84
CA GLU A 123 19.86 6.40 -4.48
C GLU A 123 19.97 7.82 -5.06
N MET A 124 18.94 8.28 -5.78
CA MET A 124 18.90 9.65 -6.31
C MET A 124 19.00 10.71 -5.22
N ILE A 125 18.32 10.52 -4.08
CA ILE A 125 18.41 11.44 -2.93
C ILE A 125 19.85 11.50 -2.44
N ALA A 126 20.49 10.34 -2.24
CA ALA A 126 21.87 10.29 -1.75
C ALA A 126 22.87 10.92 -2.74
N ASP A 127 22.65 10.75 -4.03
CA ASP A 127 23.47 11.39 -5.08
C ASP A 127 23.28 12.91 -5.08
N THR A 128 22.03 13.37 -5.00
CA THR A 128 21.69 14.80 -4.95
C THR A 128 22.26 15.45 -3.69
N GLU A 129 22.20 14.79 -2.54
CA GLU A 129 22.81 15.28 -1.29
C GLU A 129 24.34 15.41 -1.41
N ARG A 130 25.00 14.48 -2.11
CA ARG A 130 26.43 14.57 -2.40
C ARG A 130 26.75 15.74 -3.34
N GLU A 131 25.92 15.96 -4.36
CA GLU A 131 26.08 17.10 -5.27
C GLU A 131 25.87 18.43 -4.55
N ILE A 132 24.84 18.55 -3.72
CA ILE A 132 24.61 19.75 -2.89
C ILE A 132 25.81 20.01 -1.99
N ALA A 133 26.34 18.99 -1.31
CA ALA A 133 27.51 19.14 -0.46
C ALA A 133 28.76 19.58 -1.25
N PHE A 134 28.95 19.06 -2.46
CA PHE A 134 30.00 19.51 -3.37
C PHE A 134 29.82 20.98 -3.76
N MET A 135 28.61 21.39 -4.13
CA MET A 135 28.30 22.77 -4.50
C MET A 135 28.47 23.74 -3.32
N GLU A 136 28.10 23.32 -2.11
CA GLU A 136 28.29 24.13 -0.89
C GLU A 136 29.78 24.32 -0.57
N ALA A 137 30.57 23.26 -0.67
CA ALA A 137 32.01 23.30 -0.40
C ALA A 137 32.80 24.09 -1.47
N ASN A 138 32.37 24.00 -2.74
CA ASN A 138 33.04 24.63 -3.88
C ASN A 138 32.34 25.92 -4.34
N ARG A 139 31.56 26.54 -3.46
CA ARG A 139 30.87 27.78 -3.76
C ARG A 139 31.89 28.89 -4.03
N THR A 140 31.92 29.37 -5.26
CA THR A 140 32.77 30.50 -5.65
C THR A 140 32.33 31.75 -4.90
N THR A 141 33.27 32.42 -4.23
CA THR A 141 33.06 33.72 -3.62
C THR A 141 33.83 34.78 -4.39
N ARG A 142 33.69 36.06 -4.01
CA ARG A 142 34.44 37.16 -4.64
C ARG A 142 35.96 36.98 -4.56
N GLU A 143 36.43 36.22 -3.58
CA GLU A 143 37.85 35.97 -3.34
C GLU A 143 38.38 34.70 -4.03
N THR A 144 37.50 33.91 -4.68
CA THR A 144 37.92 32.69 -5.38
C THR A 144 38.79 33.04 -6.59
N SER A 145 39.98 32.46 -6.65
CA SER A 145 40.93 32.74 -7.73
C SER A 145 40.60 31.97 -9.02
N ALA A 146 41.06 32.46 -10.17
CA ALA A 146 40.86 31.79 -11.45
C ALA A 146 41.54 30.40 -11.50
N THR A 147 42.65 30.23 -10.78
CA THR A 147 43.34 28.94 -10.64
C THR A 147 42.54 27.95 -9.80
N GLU A 148 41.94 28.39 -8.70
CA GLU A 148 41.03 27.55 -7.90
C GLU A 148 39.80 27.13 -8.73
N LEU A 149 39.28 28.03 -9.57
CA LEU A 149 38.16 27.72 -10.45
C LEU A 149 38.53 26.65 -11.49
N ALA A 150 39.73 26.73 -12.06
CA ALA A 150 40.24 25.74 -13.02
C ALA A 150 40.50 24.36 -12.37
N GLU A 151 40.86 24.32 -11.08
CA GLU A 151 41.02 23.07 -10.33
C GLU A 151 39.66 22.41 -10.00
N VAL A 152 38.63 23.22 -9.70
CA VAL A 152 37.29 22.73 -9.38
C VAL A 152 36.51 22.31 -10.63
N TYR A 153 36.68 23.03 -11.75
CA TYR A 153 36.00 22.79 -13.03
C TYR A 153 37.03 22.60 -14.17
N PRO A 154 37.68 21.43 -14.24
CA PRO A 154 38.73 21.18 -15.21
C PRO A 154 38.22 21.12 -16.66
N ASP A 155 36.94 20.78 -16.85
CA ASP A 155 36.25 20.79 -18.14
C ASP A 155 36.14 22.21 -18.72
N ILE A 156 35.79 23.20 -17.89
CA ILE A 156 35.76 24.60 -18.28
C ILE A 156 37.18 25.11 -18.59
N ALA A 157 38.17 24.68 -17.80
CA ALA A 157 39.57 25.05 -18.05
C ALA A 157 40.09 24.49 -19.38
N GLU A 158 39.77 23.23 -19.70
CA GLU A 158 40.10 22.60 -20.98
C GLU A 158 39.41 23.30 -22.14
N GLU A 159 38.12 23.66 -22.01
CA GLU A 159 37.39 24.43 -23.02
C GLU A 159 38.06 25.79 -23.30
N ILE A 160 38.46 26.51 -22.25
CA ILE A 160 39.12 27.83 -22.40
C ILE A 160 40.44 27.71 -23.17
N GLU A 161 41.27 26.72 -22.86
CA GLU A 161 42.55 26.51 -23.57
C GLU A 161 42.32 26.14 -25.04
N ASP A 162 41.36 25.26 -25.30
CA ASP A 162 40.95 24.88 -26.65
C ASP A 162 40.44 26.07 -27.48
N GLU A 163 39.74 27.02 -26.85
CA GLU A 163 39.27 28.24 -27.49
C GLU A 163 40.40 29.23 -27.79
N ILE A 164 41.38 29.33 -26.89
CA ILE A 164 42.60 30.13 -27.09
C ILE A 164 43.36 29.61 -28.31
N ASP A 165 43.55 28.29 -28.39
CA ASP A 165 44.27 27.63 -29.49
C ASP A 165 43.55 27.80 -30.84
N ARG A 166 42.21 27.66 -30.85
CA ARG A 166 41.39 27.84 -32.06
C ARG A 166 41.10 29.30 -32.42
N ARG A 167 41.53 30.25 -31.57
CA ARG A 167 41.28 31.70 -31.72
C ARG A 167 39.79 32.03 -31.75
N GLU A 168 39.00 31.34 -30.94
CA GLU A 168 37.55 31.50 -30.84
C GLU A 168 37.13 32.54 -29.79
N TRP A 169 37.89 33.63 -29.66
CA TRP A 169 37.80 34.67 -28.61
C TRP A 169 36.42 35.28 -28.37
N PHE A 170 35.49 35.15 -29.32
CA PHE A 170 34.15 35.73 -29.25
C PHE A 170 33.02 34.71 -29.35
N LYS A 171 33.30 33.40 -29.28
CA LYS A 171 32.31 32.33 -29.39
C LYS A 171 31.07 32.58 -28.51
N ASP A 172 31.28 33.01 -27.26
CA ASP A 172 30.21 33.26 -26.29
C ASP A 172 29.63 34.68 -26.28
N THR A 173 30.16 35.59 -27.10
CA THR A 173 29.76 37.01 -27.07
C THR A 173 29.01 37.49 -28.32
N VAL A 174 29.18 36.85 -29.48
CA VAL A 174 28.55 37.32 -30.75
C VAL A 174 27.22 36.63 -31.05
N ALA A 175 26.83 35.60 -30.29
CA ALA A 175 25.53 34.94 -30.45
C ALA A 175 24.46 35.53 -29.51
N LYS A 176 23.99 36.74 -29.83
CA LYS A 176 22.68 37.27 -29.38
C LYS A 176 22.03 38.08 -30.49
#